data_AF-A0A3Q1JSK2-F1
#
_entry.id   AF-A0A3Q1JSK2-F1
#
_cell.length_a   1.000
_cell.length_b   1.000
_cell.length_c   1.000
_cell.angle_alpha   90.00
_cell.angle_beta   90.00
_cell.angle_gamma   90.00
#
_symmetry.space_group_name_H-M   'P 1'
#
loop_
_entity.id
_entity.type
_entity.pdbx_description
1 polymer ?
#
loop_
_entity_poly.entity_id
_entity_poly.type
_entity_poly.pdbx_seq_one_letter_code
_entity_poly.pdbx_strand_id
1 'polypeptide(L)' 'MEEESSNPDVYPIPSEYELVDFVGSGDFGIVVKCKKRDTGETVAIKVSRLVQYATREVGLLTICVKSDTQ' A
#
# COMPACT_ATOMS: atom_id res chain seq x y z
N MET A 1 -17.04 -17.99 -9.41
CA MET A 1 -17.09 -18.38 -7.98
C MET A 1 -15.63 -18.57 -7.62
N GLU A 2 -14.98 -17.70 -6.88
CA GLU A 2 -15.41 -17.09 -5.62
C GLU A 2 -14.96 -15.61 -5.56
N GLU A 3 -15.87 -14.74 -5.13
CA GLU A 3 -15.51 -13.41 -4.67
C GLU A 3 -14.78 -13.59 -3.34
N GLU A 4 -13.46 -13.41 -3.31
CA GLU A 4 -12.73 -13.12 -2.07
C GLU A 4 -13.06 -11.69 -1.64
N SER A 5 -14.33 -11.50 -1.30
CA SER A 5 -14.83 -10.34 -0.60
C SER A 5 -14.19 -10.34 0.78
N SER A 6 -13.29 -9.39 1.01
CA SER A 6 -13.13 -8.73 2.31
C SER A 6 -12.89 -9.67 3.51
N ASN A 7 -11.74 -10.36 3.53
CA ASN A 7 -11.20 -10.83 4.80
C ASN A 7 -10.19 -9.78 5.33
N PRO A 8 -10.55 -8.96 6.34
CA PRO A 8 -9.73 -7.83 6.80
C PRO A 8 -8.40 -8.25 7.47
N ASP A 9 -8.21 -9.54 7.76
CA ASP A 9 -7.00 -10.07 8.41
C ASP A 9 -5.86 -10.47 7.45
N VAL A 10 -6.03 -10.28 6.13
CA VAL A 10 -5.06 -10.80 5.13
C VAL A 10 -3.84 -9.88 4.96
N TYR A 11 -3.95 -8.59 5.31
CA TYR A 11 -2.89 -7.62 5.08
C TYR A 11 -2.51 -6.91 6.39
N PRO A 12 -1.23 -6.88 6.78
CA PRO A 12 -0.76 -6.17 7.98
C PRO A 12 -0.81 -4.65 7.73
N ILE A 13 -2.02 -4.10 7.75
CA ILE A 13 -2.28 -2.68 7.59
C ILE A 13 -2.31 -2.06 9.00
N PRO A 14 -1.59 -0.95 9.25
CA PRO A 14 -1.62 -0.28 10.55
C PRO A 14 -3.05 0.19 10.90
N SER A 15 -3.40 0.19 12.19
CA SER A 15 -4.74 0.54 12.68
C SER A 15 -5.22 1.94 12.31
N GLU A 16 -4.27 2.85 12.03
CA GLU A 16 -4.54 4.23 11.62
C GLU A 16 -5.15 4.32 10.21
N TYR A 17 -5.12 3.21 9.46
CA TYR A 17 -5.66 3.09 8.12
C TYR A 17 -6.83 2.10 8.09
N GLU A 18 -7.81 2.43 7.28
CA GLU A 18 -8.95 1.58 6.97
C GLU A 18 -8.79 1.04 5.55
N LEU A 19 -8.80 -0.28 5.38
CA LEU A 19 -8.80 -0.90 4.06
C LEU A 19 -10.11 -0.56 3.34
N VAL A 20 -10.01 0.07 2.17
CA VAL A 20 -11.17 0.46 1.35
C VAL A 20 -11.36 -0.52 0.21
N ASP A 21 -10.28 -0.80 -0.53
CA ASP A 21 -10.36 -1.63 -1.73
C ASP A 21 -8.99 -2.21 -2.09
N PHE A 22 -8.98 -3.19 -2.98
CA PHE A 22 -7.77 -3.70 -3.61
C PHE A 22 -7.47 -2.91 -4.90
N VAL A 23 -6.22 -2.45 -5.06
CA VAL A 23 -5.81 -1.70 -6.26
C VAL A 23 -5.14 -2.62 -7.27
N GLY A 24 -4.30 -3.54 -6.80
CA GLY A 24 -3.57 -4.45 -7.70
C GLY A 24 -2.57 -5.33 -6.98
N SER A 25 -2.14 -6.39 -7.66
CA SER A 25 -1.06 -7.28 -7.23
C SER A 25 -0.05 -7.48 -8.35
N GLY A 26 1.21 -7.61 -7.98
CA GLY A 26 2.27 -8.06 -8.88
C GLY A 26 3.32 -8.86 -8.13
N ASP A 27 4.40 -9.21 -8.82
CA ASP A 27 5.46 -10.08 -8.29
C ASP A 27 6.11 -9.52 -7.01
N PHE A 28 6.14 -8.19 -6.88
CA PHE A 28 6.78 -7.50 -5.77
C PHE A 28 5.88 -7.34 -4.53
N GLY A 29 4.55 -7.47 -4.68
CA GLY A 29 3.64 -7.14 -3.61
C GLY A 29 2.21 -6.90 -4.04
N ILE A 30 1.41 -6.51 -3.06
CA ILE A 30 0.01 -6.15 -3.21
C ILE A 30 -0.14 -4.68 -2.85
N VAL A 31 -0.97 -3.97 -3.60
CA VAL A 31 -1.33 -2.58 -3.35
C VAL A 31 -2.81 -2.53 -3.01
N VAL A 32 -3.09 -1.93 -1.86
CA VAL A 32 -4.44 -1.70 -1.38
C VAL A 32 -4.70 -0.20 -1.28
N LYS A 33 -5.96 0.16 -1.51
CA LYS A 33 -6.49 1.50 -1.29
C LYS A 33 -6.94 1.57 0.16
N CYS A 34 -6.41 2.52 0.90
CA CYS A 34 -6.78 2.74 2.28
C CYS A 34 -7.26 4.17 2.50
N LYS A 35 -8.06 4.36 3.54
CA LYS A 35 -8.44 5.66 4.06
C LYS A 35 -7.71 5.88 5.38
N LYS A 36 -6.97 6.98 5.49
CA LYS A 36 -6.33 7.37 6.74
C LYS A 36 -7.42 7.90 7.69
N ARG A 37 -7.54 7.33 8.89
CA ARG A 37 -8.68 7.59 9.78
C ARG A 37 -8.71 9.02 10.33
N ASP A 38 -7.55 9.63 10.55
CA ASP A 38 -7.41 10.96 11.14
C ASP A 38 -7.72 12.10 10.15
N THR A 39 -7.23 12.00 8.91
CA THR A 39 -7.40 13.03 7.86
C THR A 39 -8.54 12.72 6.91
N GLY A 40 -9.00 11.47 6.85
CA GLY A 40 -9.93 10.99 5.82
C GLY A 40 -9.30 10.87 4.43
N GLU A 41 -7.98 11.08 4.30
CA GLU A 41 -7.25 11.04 3.04
C GLU A 41 -7.22 9.62 2.47
N THR A 42 -7.37 9.53 1.15
CA THR A 42 -7.24 8.28 0.42
C THR A 42 -5.79 8.06 0.02
N VAL A 43 -5.19 6.95 0.47
CA VAL A 43 -3.80 6.59 0.21
C VAL A 43 -3.68 5.20 -0.40
N ALA A 44 -2.56 4.92 -1.06
CA ALA A 44 -2.20 3.57 -1.49
C ALA A 44 -1.16 2.99 -0.53
N ILE A 45 -1.42 1.80 0.02
CA ILE A 45 -0.45 1.05 0.84
C ILE A 45 0.02 -0.16 0.05
N LYS A 46 1.33 -0.23 -0.19
CA LYS A 46 1.97 -1.38 -0.84
C LYS A 46 2.54 -2.33 0.20
N VAL A 47 1.96 -3.52 0.28
CA VAL A 47 2.45 -4.65 1.09
C VAL A 47 3.44 -5.45 0.25
N SER A 48 4.72 -5.33 0.57
CA SER A 48 5.80 -6.03 -0.14
C SER A 48 5.91 -7.49 0.32
N ARG A 49 6.07 -8.43 -0.62
CA ARG A 49 6.27 -9.86 -0.29
C ARG A 49 7.68 -10.15 0.24
N LEU A 50 8.64 -9.29 -0.10
CA LEU A 50 10.06 -9.46 0.19
C LEU A 50 10.62 -8.19 0.80
N VAL A 51 11.05 -8.27 2.06
CA VAL A 51 11.60 -7.14 2.83
C VAL A 51 12.82 -6.50 2.14
N GLN A 52 13.64 -7.30 1.47
CA GLN A 52 14.85 -6.86 0.77
C GLN A 52 14.60 -5.84 -0.36
N TYR A 53 13.42 -5.88 -1.01
CA TYR A 53 13.08 -4.92 -2.06
C TYR A 53 12.40 -3.67 -1.50
N ALA A 54 11.74 -3.77 -0.34
CA ALA A 54 11.05 -2.65 0.29
C ALA A 54 12.00 -1.48 0.59
N THR A 55 13.18 -1.75 1.16
CA THR A 55 14.16 -0.69 1.50
C THR A 55 14.67 0.05 0.27
N ARG A 56 14.92 -0.67 -0.84
CA ARG A 56 15.34 -0.05 -2.11
C ARG A 56 14.22 0.76 -2.74
N GLU A 57 13.00 0.24 -2.71
CA GLU A 57 11.83 0.90 -3.30
C GLU A 57 11.48 2.19 -2.56
N VAL A 58 11.49 2.20 -1.22
CA VAL A 58 11.29 3.42 -0.41
C VAL A 58 12.39 4.45 -0.70
N GLY A 59 13.64 3.98 -0.88
CA GLY A 59 14.76 4.83 -1.29
C GLY A 59 14.54 5.49 -2.65
N LEU A 60 14.09 4.71 -3.65
CA LEU A 60 13.78 5.23 -4.99
C LEU A 60 12.60 6.20 -4.96
N LEU A 61 11.53 5.89 -4.22
CA LEU A 61 10.38 6.78 -4.06
C LEU A 61 10.81 8.13 -3.49
N THR A 62 11.71 8.12 -2.50
CA THR A 62 12.27 9.36 -1.92
C THR A 62 13.08 10.18 -2.92
N ILE A 63 13.80 9.52 -3.84
CA ILE A 63 14.55 10.19 -4.91
C ILE A 63 13.60 10.81 -5.94
N CYS A 64 12.58 10.07 -6.37
CA CYS A 64 11.61 10.54 -7.35
C CYS A 64 10.75 11.68 -6.80
N VAL A 65 10.29 11.61 -5.55
CA VAL A 65 9.50 12.68 -4.91
C VAL A 65 10.27 14.00 -4.81
N LYS A 66 11.60 13.97 -4.68
CA LYS A 66 12.43 15.19 -4.68
C LYS A 66 12.58 15.82 -6.08
N SER A 67 12.25 15.09 -7.13
CA SER A 67 12.40 15.54 -8.52
C SER A 67 11.16 16.26 -9.04
N ASP A 68 10.01 16.17 -8.35
CA ASP A 68 8.76 16.88 -8.67
C ASP A 68 8.72 18.34 -8.14
N THR A 69 9.80 18.84 -7.53
CA THR A 69 9.90 20.24 -7.05
C THR A 69 10.83 21.12 -7.89
N GLN A 70 10.98 20.87 -9.20
CA GLN A 70 11.62 21.83 -10.12
C GLN A 70 10.88 21.96 -11.45
#